data_AF-A0A7X9R4C8-F1
#
_entry.id   AF-A0A7X9R4C8-F1
#
_cell.length_a   1.000
_cell.length_b   1.000
_cell.length_c   1.000
_cell.angle_alpha   90.00
_cell.angle_beta   90.00
_cell.angle_gamma   90.00
#
_symmetry.space_group_name_H-M   'P 1'
#
loop_
_entity.id
_entity.type
_entity.pdbx_description
1 polymer ?
#
loop_
_entity_poly.entity_id
_entity_poly.type
_entity_poly.pdbx_seq_one_letter_code
_entity_poly.pdbx_strand_id
1 'polypeptide(L)'
;MNTTAIRHSEAEQRLGAVVGALKAEDWDRPSPCEGWTARDVLSHIIDTQREFFTGRDLDLGDRPSLDDPAGAWQKHNAQVADIVADDALVNTPYDGYFGPTTIGATFDQFYVWDMIVHRWDLATSAGLEETFNDAELERIEAGADSFGDSLYMDGVCAPGVEAPEGADRSTRVLARLGRRRPHAV
;
A
#
# COMPACT_ATOMS: atom_id res chain seq x y z
N MET A 1 -3.68 7.91 -20.37
CA MET A 1 -3.17 7.75 -19.00
C MET A 1 -1.73 7.29 -19.10
N ASN A 2 -0.82 7.97 -18.40
CA ASN A 2 0.56 7.52 -18.26
C ASN A 2 0.64 6.22 -17.41
N THR A 3 1.82 5.61 -17.38
CA THR A 3 2.04 4.34 -16.67
C THR A 3 1.77 4.44 -15.17
N THR A 4 2.11 5.55 -14.52
CA THR A 4 1.83 5.75 -13.07
C THR A 4 0.33 5.76 -12.81
N ALA A 5 -0.46 6.50 -13.60
CA ALA A 5 -1.91 6.55 -13.48
C ALA A 5 -2.56 5.17 -13.71
N ILE A 6 -2.08 4.40 -14.69
CA ILE A 6 -2.58 3.04 -14.96
C ILE A 6 -2.33 2.13 -13.75
N ARG A 7 -1.09 2.08 -13.26
CA ARG A 7 -0.70 1.22 -12.13
C ARG A 7 -1.43 1.60 -10.84
N HIS A 8 -1.58 2.90 -10.60
CA HIS A 8 -2.39 3.41 -9.49
C HIS A 8 -3.84 2.96 -9.59
N SER A 9 -4.47 3.11 -10.77
CA SER A 9 -5.86 2.70 -10.98
C SER A 9 -6.06 1.18 -10.81
N GLU A 10 -5.13 0.36 -11.28
CA GLU A 10 -5.20 -1.10 -11.10
C GLU A 10 -5.09 -1.51 -9.63
N ALA A 11 -4.15 -0.91 -8.89
CA ALA A 11 -3.98 -1.14 -7.46
C ALA A 11 -5.19 -0.65 -6.66
N GLU A 12 -5.68 0.56 -6.97
CA GLU A 12 -6.85 1.11 -6.30
C GLU A 12 -8.10 0.28 -6.54
N GLN A 13 -8.37 -0.18 -7.76
CA GLN A 13 -9.58 -0.96 -8.02
C GLN A 13 -9.68 -2.19 -7.09
N ARG A 14 -8.55 -2.86 -6.85
CA ARG A 14 -8.49 -4.04 -5.98
C ARG A 14 -8.52 -3.66 -4.50
N LEU A 15 -7.79 -2.62 -4.09
CA LEU A 15 -7.81 -2.13 -2.71
C LEU A 15 -9.19 -1.58 -2.32
N GLY A 16 -9.79 -0.76 -3.17
CA GLY A 16 -11.12 -0.19 -2.99
C GLY A 16 -12.22 -1.24 -2.91
N ALA A 17 -12.09 -2.35 -3.63
CA ALA A 17 -13.00 -3.50 -3.50
C ALA A 17 -12.91 -4.13 -2.10
N VAL A 18 -11.71 -4.31 -1.55
CA VAL A 18 -11.52 -4.81 -0.17
C VAL A 18 -12.06 -3.81 0.85
N VAL A 19 -11.67 -2.54 0.74
CA VAL A 19 -12.15 -1.45 1.63
C VAL A 19 -13.68 -1.36 1.64
N GLY A 20 -14.32 -1.49 0.47
CA GLY A 20 -15.79 -1.49 0.36
C GLY A 20 -16.48 -2.75 0.88
N ALA A 21 -15.74 -3.85 1.09
CA ALA A 21 -16.27 -5.10 1.64
C ALA A 21 -16.17 -5.17 3.18
N LEU A 22 -15.32 -4.36 3.80
CA LEU A 22 -15.18 -4.28 5.26
C LEU A 22 -16.46 -3.73 5.89
N LYS A 23 -16.93 -4.41 6.95
CA LYS A 23 -18.04 -3.95 7.79
C LYS A 23 -17.55 -2.98 8.85
N ALA A 24 -18.49 -2.28 9.49
CA ALA A 24 -18.19 -1.33 10.56
C ALA A 24 -17.32 -1.96 11.67
N GLU A 25 -17.63 -3.18 12.09
CA GLU A 25 -16.89 -3.89 13.13
C GLU A 25 -15.50 -4.40 12.70
N ASP A 26 -15.23 -4.50 11.39
CA ASP A 26 -13.93 -4.98 10.89
C ASP A 26 -12.84 -3.91 11.04
N TRP A 27 -13.21 -2.62 11.02
CA TRP A 27 -12.27 -1.51 11.07
C TRP A 27 -11.45 -1.43 12.36
N ASP A 28 -12.01 -1.92 13.47
CA ASP A 28 -11.35 -1.91 14.78
C ASP A 28 -10.69 -3.26 15.10
N ARG A 29 -10.72 -4.22 14.18
CA ARG A 29 -10.02 -5.51 14.34
C ARG A 29 -8.51 -5.33 14.16
N PRO A 30 -7.69 -6.13 14.87
CA PRO A 30 -6.24 -6.14 14.66
C PRO A 30 -5.92 -6.58 13.22
N SER A 31 -4.97 -5.89 12.62
CA SER A 31 -4.36 -6.25 11.35
C SER A 31 -3.10 -7.12 11.56
N PRO A 32 -2.55 -7.71 10.49
CA PRO A 32 -1.24 -8.35 10.54
C PRO A 32 -0.08 -7.38 10.84
N CYS A 33 -0.27 -6.07 10.66
CA CYS A 33 0.68 -5.06 11.11
C CYS A 33 0.57 -4.91 12.64
N GLU A 34 1.64 -5.27 13.35
CA GLU A 34 1.63 -5.34 14.81
C GLU A 34 1.23 -4.01 15.45
N GLY A 35 0.24 -4.07 16.34
CA GLY A 35 -0.30 -2.91 17.05
C GLY A 35 -1.27 -2.05 16.24
N TRP A 36 -1.55 -2.38 14.97
CA TRP A 36 -2.43 -1.62 14.10
C TRP A 36 -3.77 -2.33 13.90
N THR A 37 -4.85 -1.56 13.94
CA THR A 37 -6.16 -1.99 13.44
C THR A 37 -6.25 -1.86 11.92
N ALA A 38 -7.29 -2.42 11.31
CA ALA A 38 -7.58 -2.18 9.89
C ALA A 38 -7.72 -0.68 9.56
N ARG A 39 -8.31 0.10 10.47
CA ARG A 39 -8.43 1.55 10.34
C ARG A 39 -7.07 2.24 10.32
N ASP A 40 -6.14 1.78 11.15
CA ASP A 40 -4.77 2.32 11.19
C ASP A 40 -4.01 2.00 9.89
N VAL A 41 -4.21 0.81 9.33
CA VAL A 41 -3.64 0.45 8.01
C VAL A 41 -4.16 1.40 6.92
N LEU A 42 -5.48 1.63 6.85
CA LEU A 42 -6.02 2.56 5.85
C LEU A 42 -5.55 4.01 6.10
N SER A 43 -5.48 4.42 7.37
CA SER A 43 -4.90 5.70 7.76
C SER A 43 -3.48 5.86 7.21
N HIS A 44 -2.64 4.83 7.37
CA HIS A 44 -1.26 4.85 6.90
C HIS A 44 -1.16 5.05 5.39
N ILE A 45 -1.94 4.28 4.60
CA ILE A 45 -1.96 4.41 3.13
C ILE A 45 -2.33 5.85 2.72
N ILE A 46 -3.37 6.41 3.35
CA ILE A 46 -3.79 7.79 3.08
C ILE A 46 -2.67 8.76 3.45
N ASP A 47 -2.16 8.69 4.67
CA ASP A 47 -1.25 9.69 5.23
C ASP A 47 0.09 9.74 4.52
N THR A 48 0.69 8.59 4.23
CA THR A 48 1.99 8.54 3.58
C THR A 48 1.94 9.09 2.15
N GLN A 49 0.86 8.82 1.41
CA GLN A 49 0.63 9.44 0.11
C GLN A 49 0.44 10.96 0.24
N ARG A 50 -0.33 11.41 1.24
CA ARG A 50 -0.54 12.83 1.48
C ARG A 50 0.76 13.55 1.79
N GLU A 51 1.52 13.05 2.75
CA GLU A 51 2.82 13.59 3.15
C GLU A 51 3.78 13.70 1.95
N PHE A 52 3.81 12.69 1.09
CA PHE A 52 4.59 12.70 -0.13
C PHE A 52 4.24 13.86 -1.07
N PHE A 53 2.96 14.06 -1.34
CA PHE A 53 2.49 15.10 -2.25
C PHE A 53 2.56 16.48 -1.62
N THR A 54 2.12 16.64 -0.36
CA THR A 54 2.16 17.94 0.33
C THR A 54 3.58 18.40 0.61
N GLY A 55 4.53 17.47 0.81
CA GLY A 55 5.96 17.80 0.90
C GLY A 55 6.57 18.31 -0.41
N ARG A 56 5.79 18.35 -1.50
CA ARG A 56 6.14 18.84 -2.83
C ARG A 56 5.19 19.96 -3.28
N ASP A 57 4.54 20.63 -2.33
CA ASP A 57 3.58 21.71 -2.58
C ASP A 57 2.37 21.30 -3.44
N LEU A 58 2.05 19.99 -3.51
CA LEU A 58 0.86 19.47 -4.16
C LEU A 58 -0.27 19.32 -3.14
N ASP A 59 -1.28 20.15 -3.28
CA ASP A 59 -2.42 20.21 -2.36
C ASP A 59 -3.43 19.08 -2.61
N LEU A 60 -3.71 18.31 -1.57
CA LEU A 60 -4.75 17.29 -1.54
C LEU A 60 -5.93 17.70 -0.63
N GLY A 61 -6.08 18.99 -0.34
CA GLY A 61 -7.10 19.56 0.53
C GLY A 61 -6.97 19.11 1.99
N ASP A 62 -8.09 19.07 2.70
CA ASP A 62 -8.12 18.53 4.07
C ASP A 62 -8.05 17.01 4.07
N ARG A 63 -7.33 16.45 5.05
CA ARG A 63 -7.33 15.01 5.31
C ARG A 63 -8.76 14.53 5.63
N PRO A 64 -9.29 13.51 4.94
CA PRO A 64 -10.63 13.00 5.23
C PRO A 64 -10.68 12.32 6.60
N SER A 65 -11.81 12.51 7.32
CA SER A 65 -12.08 11.77 8.56
C SER A 65 -12.30 10.29 8.25
N LEU A 66 -11.80 9.41 9.12
CA LEU A 66 -12.03 7.97 9.06
C LEU A 66 -13.31 7.53 9.80
N ASP A 67 -14.25 8.42 10.09
CA ASP A 67 -15.58 8.03 10.61
C ASP A 67 -16.34 7.14 9.61
N ASP A 68 -16.12 7.38 8.31
CA ASP A 68 -16.49 6.50 7.19
C ASP A 68 -15.22 6.15 6.40
N PRO A 69 -14.51 5.06 6.75
CA PRO A 69 -13.25 4.70 6.11
C PRO A 69 -13.37 4.49 4.59
N ALA A 70 -14.47 3.91 4.11
CA ALA A 70 -14.66 3.67 2.68
C ALA A 70 -14.88 4.99 1.92
N GLY A 71 -15.71 5.88 2.46
CA GLY A 71 -15.88 7.22 1.91
C GLY A 71 -14.60 8.06 1.96
N ALA A 72 -13.81 7.93 3.04
CA ALA A 72 -12.52 8.60 3.17
C ALA A 72 -11.52 8.15 2.10
N TRP A 73 -11.41 6.83 1.88
CA TRP A 73 -10.56 6.27 0.83
C TRP A 73 -10.99 6.76 -0.56
N GLN A 74 -12.28 6.71 -0.88
CA GLN A 74 -12.79 7.17 -2.19
C GLN A 74 -12.47 8.65 -2.45
N LYS A 75 -12.68 9.51 -1.44
CA LYS A 75 -12.39 10.93 -1.55
C LYS A 75 -10.90 11.19 -1.75
N HIS A 76 -10.04 10.58 -0.93
CA HIS A 76 -8.59 10.72 -1.04
C HIS A 76 -8.08 10.20 -2.39
N ASN A 77 -8.52 9.01 -2.80
CA ASN A 77 -8.12 8.40 -4.04
C ASN A 77 -8.47 9.24 -5.27
N ALA A 78 -9.64 9.89 -5.29
CA ALA A 78 -10.01 10.78 -6.40
C ALA A 78 -8.99 11.92 -6.57
N GLN A 79 -8.51 12.50 -5.48
CA GLN A 79 -7.51 13.57 -5.51
C GLN A 79 -6.14 13.06 -5.98
N VAL A 80 -5.73 11.88 -5.51
CA VAL A 80 -4.48 11.24 -5.95
C VAL A 80 -4.54 10.88 -7.44
N ALA A 81 -5.67 10.33 -7.90
CA ALA A 81 -5.90 9.98 -9.30
C ALA A 81 -5.74 11.20 -10.23
N ASP A 82 -6.26 12.36 -9.84
CA ASP A 82 -6.09 13.61 -10.59
C ASP A 82 -4.63 14.03 -10.69
N ILE A 83 -3.85 13.94 -9.59
CA ILE A 83 -2.42 14.27 -9.58
C ILE A 83 -1.63 13.33 -10.49
N VAL A 84 -1.81 12.01 -10.34
CA VAL A 84 -1.00 11.04 -11.10
C VAL A 84 -1.39 10.97 -12.58
N ALA A 85 -2.54 11.52 -12.96
CA ALA A 85 -2.95 11.67 -14.35
C ALA A 85 -2.20 12.78 -15.11
N ASP A 86 -1.57 13.72 -14.40
CA ASP A 86 -0.79 14.80 -15.02
C ASP A 86 0.63 14.34 -15.38
N ASP A 87 0.89 14.21 -16.67
CA ASP A 87 2.18 13.80 -17.23
C ASP A 87 3.33 14.73 -16.83
N ALA A 88 3.10 16.04 -16.68
CA ALA A 88 4.15 16.97 -16.28
C ALA A 88 4.52 16.77 -14.80
N LEU A 89 3.52 16.55 -13.94
CA LEU A 89 3.74 16.29 -12.52
C LEU A 89 4.49 14.98 -12.30
N VAL A 90 4.02 13.86 -12.87
CA VAL A 90 4.66 12.56 -12.65
C VAL A 90 6.08 12.48 -13.20
N ASN A 91 6.42 13.28 -14.20
CA ASN A 91 7.77 13.38 -14.75
C ASN A 91 8.66 14.43 -14.07
N THR A 92 8.16 15.14 -13.05
CA THR A 92 8.96 16.14 -12.32
C THR A 92 10.11 15.45 -11.58
N PRO A 93 11.38 15.81 -11.86
CA PRO A 93 12.54 15.19 -11.25
C PRO A 93 12.83 15.79 -9.87
N TYR A 94 13.41 14.98 -8.98
CA TYR A 94 13.96 15.44 -7.70
C TYR A 94 15.01 14.45 -7.16
N ASP A 95 15.80 14.89 -6.19
CA ASP A 95 16.76 14.03 -5.49
C ASP A 95 16.04 13.20 -4.42
N GLY A 96 15.81 11.92 -4.70
CA GLY A 96 15.14 10.98 -3.80
C GLY A 96 16.09 10.29 -2.82
N TYR A 97 15.51 9.57 -1.87
CA TYR A 97 16.25 8.86 -0.82
C TYR A 97 17.26 7.83 -1.39
N PHE A 98 16.88 7.14 -2.48
CA PHE A 98 17.71 6.16 -3.16
C PHE A 98 18.43 6.72 -4.40
N GLY A 99 18.49 8.06 -4.53
CA GLY A 99 19.09 8.77 -5.66
C GLY A 99 18.07 9.53 -6.53
N PRO A 100 18.53 10.13 -7.64
CA PRO A 100 17.66 10.90 -8.53
C PRO A 100 16.50 10.08 -9.08
N THR A 101 15.30 10.65 -9.05
CA THR A 101 14.04 9.98 -9.43
C THR A 101 13.02 11.01 -9.94
N THR A 102 11.81 10.56 -10.28
CA THR A 102 10.65 11.43 -10.56
C THR A 102 9.53 11.17 -9.56
N ILE A 103 8.58 12.12 -9.44
CA ILE A 103 7.39 11.96 -8.59
C ILE A 103 6.65 10.66 -8.92
N GLY A 104 6.41 10.38 -10.21
CA GLY A 104 5.68 9.19 -10.64
C GLY A 104 6.44 7.89 -10.39
N ALA A 105 7.76 7.89 -10.57
CA ALA A 105 8.58 6.70 -10.32
C ALA A 105 8.61 6.34 -8.83
N THR A 106 8.76 7.33 -7.95
CA THR A 106 8.64 7.12 -6.50
C THR A 106 7.23 6.75 -6.11
N PHE A 107 6.21 7.40 -6.68
CA PHE A 107 4.84 7.06 -6.33
C PHE A 107 4.51 5.60 -6.64
N ASP A 108 4.97 5.14 -7.79
CA ASP A 108 4.87 3.76 -8.22
C ASP A 108 5.65 2.81 -7.29
N GLN A 109 6.93 3.10 -7.05
CA GLN A 109 7.82 2.23 -6.28
C GLN A 109 7.40 2.07 -4.82
N PHE A 110 6.89 3.13 -4.18
CA PHE A 110 6.57 3.12 -2.75
C PHE A 110 5.07 3.00 -2.50
N TYR A 111 4.24 3.89 -3.03
CA TYR A 111 2.83 3.97 -2.61
C TYR A 111 1.91 3.00 -3.37
N VAL A 112 2.17 2.73 -4.66
CA VAL A 112 1.44 1.64 -5.35
C VAL A 112 1.85 0.28 -4.79
N TRP A 113 3.13 0.09 -4.46
CA TRP A 113 3.61 -1.12 -3.79
C TRP A 113 2.94 -1.28 -2.42
N ASP A 114 2.88 -0.21 -1.63
CA ASP A 114 2.24 -0.16 -0.32
C ASP A 114 0.76 -0.54 -0.38
N MET A 115 0.00 0.04 -1.32
CA MET A 115 -1.42 -0.30 -1.56
C MET A 115 -1.63 -1.79 -1.81
N ILE A 116 -0.75 -2.42 -2.59
CA ILE A 116 -0.86 -3.85 -2.93
C ILE A 116 -0.61 -4.71 -1.69
N VAL A 117 0.43 -4.40 -0.91
CA VAL A 117 0.76 -5.16 0.30
C VAL A 117 -0.34 -4.98 1.35
N HIS A 118 -0.73 -3.75 1.65
CA HIS A 118 -1.72 -3.45 2.69
C HIS A 118 -3.15 -3.84 2.34
N ARG A 119 -3.48 -4.03 1.05
CA ARG A 119 -4.73 -4.69 0.66
C ARG A 119 -4.87 -6.07 1.32
N TRP A 120 -3.79 -6.84 1.39
CA TRP A 120 -3.81 -8.14 2.06
C TRP A 120 -3.98 -8.01 3.58
N ASP A 121 -3.37 -6.99 4.19
CA ASP A 121 -3.52 -6.74 5.63
C ASP A 121 -4.96 -6.39 6.00
N LEU A 122 -5.61 -5.53 5.21
CA LEU A 122 -7.02 -5.17 5.37
C LEU A 122 -7.93 -6.39 5.16
N ALA A 123 -7.75 -7.14 4.08
CA ALA A 123 -8.54 -8.35 3.85
C ALA A 123 -8.41 -9.35 5.01
N THR A 124 -7.18 -9.56 5.49
CA THR A 124 -6.89 -10.48 6.59
C THR A 124 -7.56 -10.04 7.89
N SER A 125 -7.56 -8.74 8.23
CA SER A 125 -8.25 -8.22 9.42
C SER A 125 -9.78 -8.48 9.40
N ALA A 126 -10.36 -8.54 8.21
CA ALA A 126 -11.78 -8.81 7.99
C ALA A 126 -12.09 -10.32 7.82
N GLY A 127 -11.08 -11.19 7.82
CA GLY A 127 -11.24 -12.62 7.53
C GLY A 127 -11.63 -12.90 6.07
N LEU A 128 -11.28 -12.00 5.16
CA LEU A 128 -11.51 -12.15 3.73
C LEU A 128 -10.33 -12.86 3.08
N GLU A 129 -10.63 -13.74 2.13
CA GLU A 129 -9.61 -14.37 1.29
C GLU A 129 -9.09 -13.34 0.27
N GLU A 130 -7.77 -13.15 0.26
CA GLU A 130 -7.09 -12.26 -0.68
C GLU A 130 -5.86 -12.94 -1.28
N THR A 131 -5.69 -12.77 -2.59
CA THR A 131 -4.65 -13.41 -3.39
C THR A 131 -3.97 -12.39 -4.29
N PHE A 132 -2.64 -12.50 -4.35
CA PHE A 132 -1.84 -11.76 -5.32
C PHE A 132 -1.79 -12.52 -6.63
N ASN A 133 -1.94 -11.80 -7.74
CA ASN A 133 -1.61 -12.34 -9.05
C ASN A 133 -0.08 -12.34 -9.27
N ASP A 134 0.39 -12.98 -10.34
CA ASP A 134 1.83 -13.12 -10.58
C ASP A 134 2.56 -11.79 -10.76
N ALA A 135 1.93 -10.80 -11.38
CA ALA A 135 2.52 -9.47 -11.56
C ALA A 135 2.59 -8.69 -10.25
N GLU A 136 1.60 -8.85 -9.37
CA GLU A 136 1.65 -8.29 -8.01
C GLU A 136 2.77 -8.95 -7.20
N LEU A 137 2.92 -10.28 -7.27
CA LEU A 137 4.00 -10.98 -6.57
C LEU A 137 5.39 -10.53 -7.07
N GLU A 138 5.58 -10.43 -8.38
CA GLU A 138 6.83 -9.94 -8.98
C GLU A 138 7.13 -8.51 -8.52
N ARG A 139 6.11 -7.66 -8.48
CA ARG A 139 6.25 -6.29 -8.01
C ARG A 139 6.60 -6.22 -6.52
N ILE A 140 5.95 -7.04 -5.70
CA ILE A 140 6.23 -7.08 -4.26
C ILE A 140 7.69 -7.48 -4.03
N GLU A 141 8.13 -8.54 -4.70
CA GLU A 141 9.51 -9.05 -4.64
C GLU A 141 10.52 -8.00 -5.11
N ALA A 142 10.31 -7.39 -6.28
CA ALA A 142 11.19 -6.37 -6.84
C ALA A 142 11.27 -5.11 -5.95
N GLY A 143 10.15 -4.70 -5.36
CA GLY A 143 10.13 -3.61 -4.39
C GLY A 143 10.96 -3.95 -3.15
N ALA A 144 10.73 -5.11 -2.55
CA ALA A 144 11.48 -5.58 -1.39
C ALA A 144 12.99 -5.71 -1.66
N ASP A 145 13.38 -6.12 -2.86
CA ASP A 145 14.78 -6.14 -3.30
C ASP A 145 15.35 -4.73 -3.43
N SER A 146 14.58 -3.79 -3.99
CA SER A 146 15.00 -2.40 -4.17
C SER A 146 15.22 -1.65 -2.85
N PHE A 147 14.46 -1.98 -1.79
CA PHE A 147 14.69 -1.41 -0.47
C PHE A 147 15.98 -1.97 0.18
N GLY A 148 16.35 -3.21 -0.12
CA GLY A 148 17.45 -3.90 0.56
C GLY A 148 17.29 -3.87 2.08
N ASP A 149 18.36 -3.56 2.81
CA ASP A 149 18.34 -3.46 4.28
C ASP A 149 17.41 -2.34 4.78
N SER A 150 17.10 -1.34 3.95
CA SER A 150 16.18 -0.25 4.31
C SER A 150 14.75 -0.75 4.52
N LEU A 151 14.42 -1.95 4.02
CA LEU A 151 13.11 -2.57 4.20
C LEU A 151 12.74 -2.75 5.67
N TYR A 152 13.74 -2.95 6.54
CA TYR A 152 13.54 -3.24 7.95
C TYR A 152 13.86 -2.05 8.86
N MET A 153 13.95 -0.84 8.30
CA MET A 153 14.02 0.38 9.10
C MET A 153 12.66 0.66 9.76
N ASP A 154 12.71 1.34 10.89
CA ASP A 154 11.51 1.76 11.62
C ASP A 154 10.54 2.50 10.68
N GLY A 155 9.30 2.01 10.61
CA GLY A 155 8.25 2.60 9.78
C GLY A 155 8.15 2.06 8.35
N VAL A 156 8.97 1.09 7.93
CA VAL A 156 8.87 0.45 6.60
C VAL A 156 8.20 -0.93 6.66
N CYS A 157 8.92 -1.95 7.12
CA CYS A 157 8.36 -3.28 7.40
C CYS A 157 8.97 -3.83 8.69
N ALA A 158 8.19 -4.63 9.41
CA ALA A 158 8.72 -5.44 10.50
C ALA A 158 9.79 -6.42 9.97
N PRO A 159 10.72 -6.89 10.83
CA PRO A 159 11.66 -7.93 10.45
C PRO A 159 10.97 -9.13 9.82
N GLY A 160 11.56 -9.65 8.74
CA GLY A 160 11.06 -10.85 8.08
C GLY A 160 10.98 -12.05 9.03
N VAL A 161 9.96 -12.89 8.84
CA VAL A 161 9.75 -14.13 9.60
C VAL A 161 10.06 -15.34 8.72
N GLU A 162 10.37 -16.47 9.36
CA GLU A 162 10.56 -17.72 8.63
C GLU A 162 9.24 -18.21 8.03
N ALA A 163 9.23 -18.44 6.73
CA ALA A 163 8.10 -19.04 6.04
C ALA A 163 8.03 -20.55 6.37
N PRO A 164 6.83 -21.14 6.50
CA PRO A 164 6.69 -22.58 6.65
C PRO A 164 7.39 -23.36 5.53
N GLU A 165 7.89 -24.56 5.84
CA GLU A 165 8.46 -25.45 4.82
C GLU A 165 7.42 -25.78 3.74
N GLY A 166 7.81 -25.65 2.47
CA GLY A 166 6.90 -25.88 1.34
C GLY A 166 5.85 -24.78 1.12
N ALA A 167 5.90 -23.67 1.85
CA ALA A 167 5.00 -22.53 1.68
C ALA A 167 5.00 -22.02 0.23
N ASP A 168 3.84 -21.61 -0.28
CA ASP A 168 3.71 -21.03 -1.62
C ASP A 168 4.41 -19.66 -1.76
N ARG A 169 4.47 -19.15 -3.00
CA ARG A 169 5.16 -17.88 -3.32
C ARG A 169 4.61 -16.70 -2.54
N SER A 170 3.28 -16.59 -2.39
CA SER A 170 2.66 -15.48 -1.67
C SER A 170 2.99 -15.54 -0.18
N THR A 171 2.93 -16.73 0.42
CA THR A 171 3.26 -16.93 1.83
C THR A 171 4.71 -16.58 2.11
N ARG A 172 5.64 -16.97 1.22
CA ARG A 172 7.06 -16.60 1.35
C ARG A 172 7.30 -15.11 1.22
N VAL A 173 6.63 -14.43 0.28
CA VAL A 173 6.82 -12.97 0.14
C VAL A 173 6.23 -12.22 1.33
N LEU A 174 5.06 -12.62 1.83
CA LEU A 174 4.47 -12.05 3.04
C LEU A 174 5.37 -12.26 4.27
N ALA A 175 5.94 -13.46 4.42
CA ALA A 175 6.89 -13.76 5.49
C ALA A 175 8.12 -12.85 5.44
N ARG A 176 8.67 -12.59 4.24
CA ARG A 176 9.76 -11.61 4.05
C ARG A 176 9.37 -10.20 4.53
N LEU A 177 8.11 -9.82 4.39
CA LEU A 177 7.56 -8.55 4.86
C LEU A 177 7.06 -8.60 6.31
N GLY A 178 7.48 -9.59 7.10
CA GLY A 178 7.14 -9.73 8.52
C GLY A 178 5.74 -10.26 8.81
N ARG A 179 4.98 -10.68 7.79
CA ARG A 179 3.58 -11.13 7.94
C ARG A 179 3.50 -12.65 8.06
N ARG A 180 2.59 -13.12 8.90
CA ARG A 180 2.25 -14.55 9.01
C ARG A 180 0.85 -14.78 8.47
N ARG A 181 0.71 -15.63 7.46
CA ARG A 181 -0.61 -16.14 7.07
C ARG A 181 -1.20 -16.94 8.23
N PRO A 182 -2.46 -16.69 8.65
CA PRO A 182 -3.16 -17.59 9.55
C PRO A 182 -3.12 -18.99 8.95
N HIS A 183 -2.80 -20.02 9.74
CA HIS A 183 -2.89 -21.39 9.26
C HIS A 183 -4.35 -21.70 8.91
N ALA A 184 -4.59 -22.28 7.72
CA ALA A 184 -5.84 -22.95 7.46
C ALA A 184 -5.99 -24.08 8.49
N VAL A 185 -7.01 -23.99 9.34
CA VAL A 185 -7.34 -25.03 10.32
C VAL A 185 -7.85 -26.29 9.61
#